data_AF-A0A3B8QSS7-F1
#
_entry.id   AF-A0A3B8QSS7-F1
#
_cell.length_a   1.000
_cell.length_b   1.000
_cell.length_c   1.000
_cell.angle_alpha   90.00
_cell.angle_beta   90.00
_cell.angle_gamma   90.00
#
_symmetry.space_group_name_H-M   'P 1'
#
loop_
_entity.id
_entity.type
_entity.pdbx_description
1 polymer ?
#
loop_
_entity_poly.entity_id
_entity_poly.type
_entity_poly.pdbx_seq_one_letter_code
_entity_poly.pdbx_strand_id
1 'polypeptide(L)'
;MNRISRSITTIYRTESLIARRRLAVIQNQTILMALAGVLAMIGLVFLNLCFYFILSGLVSPTWAACILAILNLILTLVLAITAAKLNVEREIAPVVEVRDMAIADLEVEMQDLGSDVRQIVGSLKNIPTDPLGSLTTLLVPIITPLLKKKK
;
A
#
# COMPACT_ATOMS: atom_id res chain seq x y z
N MET A 1 -26.57 -1.44 -23.98
CA MET A 1 -25.35 -1.36 -23.14
C MET A 1 -25.73 -1.73 -21.70
N ASN A 2 -25.21 -2.84 -21.17
CA ASN A 2 -25.65 -3.40 -19.89
C ASN A 2 -25.33 -2.47 -18.72
N ARG A 3 -26.24 -2.37 -17.74
CA ARG A 3 -26.08 -1.55 -16.52
C ARG A 3 -24.73 -1.80 -15.82
N ILE A 4 -24.27 -3.04 -15.82
CA ILE A 4 -23.00 -3.51 -15.24
C ILE A 4 -21.78 -2.82 -15.89
N SER A 5 -21.75 -2.67 -17.22
CA SER A 5 -20.59 -2.06 -17.90
C SER A 5 -20.47 -0.57 -17.58
N ARG A 6 -21.61 0.12 -17.40
CA ARG A 6 -21.68 1.53 -16.99
C ARG A 6 -21.24 1.71 -15.54
N SER A 7 -21.66 0.83 -14.63
CA SER A 7 -21.23 0.86 -13.23
C SER A 7 -19.72 0.69 -13.09
N ILE A 8 -19.12 -0.29 -13.79
CA ILE A 8 -17.68 -0.53 -13.75
C ILE A 8 -16.88 0.66 -14.31
N THR A 9 -17.32 1.26 -15.42
CA THR A 9 -16.65 2.45 -15.96
C THR A 9 -16.77 3.65 -15.04
N THR A 10 -17.91 3.81 -14.35
CA THR A 10 -18.05 4.85 -13.32
C THR A 10 -17.10 4.61 -12.15
N ILE A 11 -17.00 3.38 -11.62
CA ILE A 11 -16.07 3.05 -10.53
C ILE A 11 -14.63 3.32 -10.95
N TYR A 12 -14.19 2.82 -12.11
CA TYR A 12 -12.83 3.02 -12.60
C TYR A 12 -12.48 4.50 -12.81
N ARG A 13 -13.41 5.29 -13.35
CA ARG A 13 -13.19 6.72 -13.57
C ARG A 13 -13.09 7.49 -12.25
N THR A 14 -13.88 7.11 -11.25
CA THR A 14 -13.84 7.71 -9.93
C THR A 14 -12.55 7.33 -9.18
N GLU A 15 -12.17 6.06 -9.19
CA GLU A 15 -10.91 5.56 -8.58
C GLU A 15 -9.68 6.22 -9.20
N SER A 16 -9.64 6.34 -10.53
CA SER A 16 -8.53 7.00 -11.22
C SER A 16 -8.46 8.52 -10.92
N LEU A 17 -9.59 9.19 -10.71
CA LEU A 17 -9.62 10.59 -10.28
C LEU A 17 -9.13 10.76 -8.83
N ILE A 18 -9.54 9.89 -7.92
CA ILE A 18 -9.11 9.89 -6.52
C ILE A 18 -7.61 9.63 -6.43
N ALA A 19 -7.11 8.60 -7.12
CA ALA A 19 -5.69 8.26 -7.15
C ALA A 19 -4.84 9.42 -7.68
N ARG A 20 -5.24 10.04 -8.80
CA ARG A 20 -4.53 11.22 -9.35
C ARG A 20 -4.51 12.39 -8.38
N ARG A 21 -5.62 12.67 -7.69
CA ARG A 21 -5.69 13.77 -6.73
C ARG A 21 -4.81 13.48 -5.51
N ARG A 22 -4.84 12.25 -4.99
CA ARG A 22 -4.01 11.82 -3.86
C ARG A 22 -2.52 11.92 -4.20
N LEU A 23 -2.12 11.49 -5.40
CA LEU A 23 -0.75 11.63 -5.89
C LEU A 23 -0.32 13.10 -6.01
N ALA A 24 -1.18 13.96 -6.56
CA ALA A 24 -0.89 15.39 -6.66
C ALA A 24 -0.72 16.05 -5.29
N VAL A 25 -1.55 15.67 -4.30
CA VAL A 25 -1.44 16.17 -2.93
C VAL A 25 -0.14 15.69 -2.28
N ILE A 26 0.17 14.39 -2.38
CA ILE A 26 1.43 13.83 -1.85
C ILE A 26 2.64 14.49 -2.51
N GLN A 27 2.62 14.68 -3.83
CA GLN A 27 3.71 15.33 -4.55
C GLN A 27 3.93 16.76 -4.07
N ASN A 28 2.88 17.58 -4.05
CA ASN A 28 2.97 18.97 -3.61
C ASN A 28 3.39 19.07 -2.14
N GLN A 29 2.84 18.21 -1.28
CA GLN A 29 3.21 18.14 0.12
C GLN A 29 4.69 17.78 0.30
N THR A 30 5.18 16.79 -0.44
CA THR A 30 6.60 16.39 -0.40
C THR A 30 7.52 17.52 -0.86
N ILE A 31 7.16 18.24 -1.93
CA ILE A 31 7.95 19.39 -2.41
C ILE A 31 7.99 20.49 -1.35
N LEU A 32 6.84 20.85 -0.77
CA LEU A 32 6.77 21.87 0.27
C LEU A 32 7.50 21.45 1.54
N MET A 33 7.38 20.18 1.96
CA MET A 33 8.13 19.64 3.11
C MET A 33 9.64 19.62 2.84
N ALA A 34 10.07 19.26 1.63
CA ALA A 34 11.47 19.28 1.25
C ALA A 34 12.03 20.71 1.30
N LEU A 35 11.30 21.68 0.73
CA LEU A 35 11.68 23.10 0.79
C LEU A 35 11.73 23.60 2.23
N ALA A 36 10.71 23.28 3.03
CA ALA A 36 10.67 23.62 4.45
C ALA A 36 11.85 22.99 5.22
N GLY A 37 12.22 21.75 4.91
CA GLY A 37 13.40 21.09 5.46
C GLY A 37 14.70 21.81 5.13
N VAL A 38 14.88 22.24 3.88
CA VAL A 38 16.05 23.03 3.46
C VAL A 38 16.11 24.36 4.21
N LEU A 39 14.99 25.09 4.27
CA LEU A 39 14.93 26.36 5.00
C LEU A 39 15.16 26.17 6.50
N ALA A 40 14.64 25.10 7.10
CA ALA A 40 14.88 24.75 8.49
C ALA A 40 16.37 24.47 8.76
N MET A 41 17.05 23.74 7.87
CA MET A 41 18.49 23.50 7.96
C MET A 41 19.30 24.80 7.90
N ILE A 42 18.98 25.69 6.95
CA ILE A 42 19.61 27.01 6.84
C ILE A 42 19.37 27.83 8.12
N GLY A 43 18.12 27.85 8.60
CA GLY A 43 17.74 28.51 9.84
C GLY A 43 18.51 27.96 11.05
N LEU A 44 18.71 26.64 11.13
CA LEU A 44 19.46 26.00 12.21
C LEU A 44 20.93 26.42 12.23
N VAL A 45 21.55 26.57 11.05
CA VAL A 45 22.93 27.07 10.92
C VAL A 45 23.03 28.50 11.41
N PHE A 46 22.13 29.39 10.95
CA PHE A 46 22.14 30.79 11.39
C PHE A 46 21.77 30.94 12.86
N LEU A 47 20.89 30.10 13.39
CA LEU A 47 20.55 30.09 14.81
C LEU A 47 21.78 29.75 15.65
N ASN A 48 22.55 28.73 15.25
CA ASN A 48 23.83 28.39 15.89
C ASN A 48 24.82 29.55 15.84
N LEU A 49 24.93 30.21 14.68
CA LEU A 49 25.83 31.34 14.50
C LEU A 49 25.42 32.53 15.39
N CYS A 50 24.12 32.82 15.48
CA CYS A 50 23.56 33.84 16.36
C CYS A 50 23.86 33.53 17.83
N PHE A 51 23.61 32.30 18.26
CA PHE A 51 23.94 31.85 19.62
C PHE A 51 25.43 31.99 19.90
N TYR A 52 26.30 31.56 18.97
CA TYR A 52 27.74 31.71 19.11
C TYR A 52 28.14 33.17 19.29
N PHE A 53 27.63 34.08 18.47
CA PHE A 53 27.96 35.51 18.59
C PHE A 53 27.52 36.10 19.92
N ILE A 54 26.30 35.79 20.37
CA ILE A 54 25.80 36.22 21.68
C ILE A 54 26.72 35.71 22.79
N LEU A 55 27.08 34.43 22.75
CA LEU A 55 27.89 33.79 23.78
C LEU A 55 29.33 34.29 23.76
N SER A 56 29.89 34.54 22.58
CA SER A 56 31.23 35.13 22.42
C SER A 56 31.33 36.57 22.95
N GLY A 57 30.20 37.28 23.07
CA GLY A 57 30.13 38.58 23.74
C GLY A 57 30.14 38.49 25.27
N LEU A 58 29.83 37.32 25.83
CA LEU A 58 29.73 37.08 27.27
C LEU A 58 30.93 36.32 27.84
N VAL A 59 31.49 35.39 27.07
CA VAL A 59 32.61 34.51 27.47
C VAL A 59 33.69 34.46 26.39
N SER A 60 34.84 33.87 26.70
CA SER A 60 35.90 33.70 25.70
C SER A 60 35.42 32.82 24.52
N PRO A 61 35.94 33.05 23.29
CA PRO A 61 35.51 32.30 22.10
C PRO A 61 35.60 30.78 22.25
N THR A 62 36.64 30.30 22.94
CA THR A 62 36.84 28.87 23.22
C THR A 62 35.73 28.29 24.09
N TRP A 63 35.36 29.00 25.16
CA TRP A 63 34.27 28.59 26.04
C TRP A 63 32.91 28.70 25.36
N ALA A 64 32.69 29.73 24.54
CA ALA A 64 31.49 29.88 23.74
C ALA A 64 31.28 28.66 22.81
N ALA A 65 32.32 28.24 22.09
CA ALA A 65 32.27 27.07 21.23
C ALA A 65 32.00 25.77 22.01
N CYS A 66 32.64 25.57 23.17
CA CYS A 66 32.40 24.39 24.02
C CYS A 66 30.95 24.31 24.53
N ILE A 67 30.41 25.41 25.05
CA ILE A 67 29.03 25.45 25.55
C ILE A 67 28.04 25.18 24.41
N LEU A 68 28.27 25.79 23.23
CA LEU A 68 27.41 25.58 22.08
C LEU A 68 27.46 24.14 21.58
N ALA A 69 28.64 23.49 21.60
CA ALA A 69 28.78 22.08 21.24
C ALA A 69 28.00 21.17 22.20
N ILE A 70 28.09 21.40 23.51
CA ILE A 70 27.31 20.65 24.52
C ILE A 70 25.81 20.85 24.29
N LEU A 71 25.37 22.07 24.02
CA LEU A 71 23.95 22.37 23.78
C LEU A 71 23.42 21.65 22.54
N ASN A 72 24.20 21.61 21.45
CA ASN A 72 23.84 20.84 20.27
C ASN A 72 23.81 19.33 20.54
N LEU A 73 24.74 18.77 21.32
CA LEU A 73 24.71 17.35 21.70
C LEU A 73 23.43 17.00 22.49
N ILE A 74 23.02 17.87 23.42
CA ILE A 74 21.77 17.70 24.15
C ILE A 74 20.58 17.72 23.18
N LEU A 75 20.54 18.68 22.26
CA LEU A 75 19.48 18.78 21.25
C LEU A 75 19.43 17.53 20.37
N THR A 76 20.58 17.05 19.90
CA THR A 76 20.70 15.80 19.12
C THR A 76 20.15 14.61 19.90
N LEU A 77 20.49 14.48 21.18
CA LEU A 77 20.01 13.39 22.02
C LEU A 77 18.48 13.41 22.16
N VAL A 78 17.90 14.59 22.40
CA VAL A 78 16.43 14.75 22.50
C VAL A 78 15.74 14.39 21.18
N LEU A 79 16.27 14.87 20.05
CA LEU A 79 15.73 14.54 18.73
C LEU A 79 15.87 13.06 18.40
N ALA A 80 17.00 12.43 18.72
CA ALA A 80 17.23 11.01 18.50
C ALA A 80 16.26 10.13 19.32
N ILE A 81 16.04 10.45 20.60
CA ILE A 81 15.06 9.74 21.43
C ILE A 81 13.65 9.91 20.88
N THR A 82 13.31 11.12 20.42
CA THR A 82 11.99 11.39 19.85
C THR A 82 11.78 10.63 18.55
N ALA A 83 12.79 10.62 17.67
CA ALA A 83 12.76 9.87 16.42
C ALA A 83 12.68 8.36 16.67
N ALA A 84 13.41 7.83 17.65
CA ALA A 84 13.36 6.40 18.01
C ALA A 84 11.98 5.95 18.54
N LYS A 85 11.16 6.87 19.03
CA LYS A 85 9.78 6.58 19.46
C LYS A 85 8.80 6.48 18.29
N LEU A 86 9.10 7.05 17.12
CA LEU A 86 8.28 6.99 15.92
C LEU A 86 8.45 5.62 15.25
N ASN A 87 7.75 4.60 15.74
CA ASN A 87 7.77 3.24 15.19
C ASN A 87 6.67 3.04 14.15
N VAL A 88 7.02 3.18 12.88
CA VAL A 88 6.14 2.90 11.72
C VAL A 88 5.57 1.48 11.79
N GLU A 89 6.38 0.51 12.21
CA GLU A 89 5.99 -0.90 12.35
C GLU A 89 4.77 -1.07 13.28
N ARG A 90 4.68 -0.25 14.33
CA ARG A 90 3.57 -0.28 15.28
C ARG A 90 2.30 0.35 14.69
N GLU A 91 2.46 1.32 13.80
CA GLU A 91 1.33 1.97 13.12
C GLU A 91 0.75 1.10 12.00
N ILE A 92 1.59 0.32 11.31
CA ILE A 92 1.16 -0.55 10.20
C ILE A 92 0.77 -1.96 10.64
N ALA A 93 1.14 -2.39 11.86
CA ALA A 93 0.84 -3.75 12.36
C ALA A 93 -0.63 -4.17 12.21
N PRO A 94 -1.64 -3.34 12.53
CA PRO A 94 -3.04 -3.74 12.35
C PRO A 94 -3.42 -3.92 10.87
N VAL A 95 -2.84 -3.12 9.97
CA VAL A 95 -3.10 -3.21 8.53
C VAL A 95 -2.44 -4.45 7.94
N VAL A 96 -1.25 -4.80 8.44
CA VAL A 96 -0.54 -6.04 8.08
C VAL A 96 -1.34 -7.26 8.55
N GLU A 97 -1.84 -7.26 9.78
CA GLU A 97 -2.66 -8.35 10.32
C GLU A 97 -3.95 -8.58 9.51
N VAL A 98 -4.67 -7.50 9.16
CA VAL A 98 -5.88 -7.61 8.33
C VAL A 98 -5.57 -8.13 6.92
N ARG A 99 -4.45 -7.71 6.32
CA ARG A 99 -4.01 -8.23 5.02
C ARG A 99 -3.69 -9.72 5.12
N ASP A 100 -2.98 -10.14 6.15
CA ASP A 100 -2.56 -11.53 6.32
C ASP A 100 -3.77 -12.44 6.57
N MET A 101 -4.78 -11.97 7.30
CA MET A 101 -6.06 -12.66 7.45
C MET A 101 -6.81 -12.79 6.12
N ALA A 102 -6.84 -11.74 5.29
CA ALA A 102 -7.47 -11.80 3.97
C ALA A 102 -6.74 -12.73 2.99
N ILE A 103 -5.40 -12.85 3.09
CA ILE A 103 -4.61 -13.82 2.32
C ILE A 103 -4.92 -15.24 2.77
N ALA A 104 -5.01 -15.47 4.09
CA ALA A 104 -5.36 -16.78 4.64
C ALA A 104 -6.76 -17.23 4.20
N ASP A 105 -7.76 -16.34 4.20
CA ASP A 105 -9.11 -16.64 3.72
C ASP A 105 -9.12 -17.02 2.22
N LEU A 106 -8.33 -16.33 1.40
CA LEU A 106 -8.15 -16.68 -0.02
C LEU A 106 -7.51 -18.06 -0.21
N GLU A 107 -6.53 -18.43 0.62
CA GLU A 107 -5.91 -19.75 0.56
C GLU A 107 -6.90 -20.87 0.88
N VAL A 108 -7.79 -20.66 1.86
CA VAL A 108 -8.87 -21.59 2.20
C VAL A 108 -9.85 -21.72 1.03
N GLU A 109 -10.31 -20.61 0.48
CA GLU A 109 -11.25 -20.63 -0.66
C GLU A 109 -10.63 -21.27 -1.92
N MET A 110 -9.32 -21.09 -2.15
CA MET A 110 -8.61 -21.75 -3.24
C MET A 110 -8.43 -23.26 -3.02
N GLN A 111 -8.25 -23.72 -1.79
CA GLN A 111 -8.22 -25.16 -1.50
C GLN A 111 -9.58 -25.81 -1.75
N ASP A 112 -10.67 -25.15 -1.36
CA ASP A 112 -12.03 -25.63 -1.60
C ASP A 112 -12.33 -25.70 -3.10
N LEU A 113 -12.01 -24.66 -3.88
CA LEU A 113 -12.13 -24.67 -5.34
C LEU A 113 -11.26 -25.76 -5.99
N GLY A 114 -10.04 -25.99 -5.49
CA GLY A 114 -9.16 -27.06 -5.98
C GLY A 114 -9.71 -28.46 -5.70
N SER A 115 -10.41 -28.63 -4.58
CA SER A 115 -11.08 -29.88 -4.21
C SER A 115 -12.31 -30.16 -5.08
N ASP A 116 -13.10 -29.12 -5.38
CA ASP A 116 -14.27 -29.20 -6.27
C ASP A 116 -13.85 -29.51 -7.71
N VAL A 117 -12.80 -28.86 -8.21
CA VAL A 117 -12.23 -29.16 -9.54
C VAL A 117 -11.70 -30.59 -9.60
N ARG A 118 -11.05 -31.10 -8.55
CA ARG A 118 -10.60 -32.50 -8.48
C ARG A 118 -11.76 -33.48 -8.44
N GLN A 119 -12.86 -33.18 -7.74
CA GLN A 119 -14.06 -34.02 -7.75
C GLN A 119 -14.74 -34.05 -9.13
N ILE A 120 -14.80 -32.92 -9.83
CA ILE A 120 -15.36 -32.83 -11.19
C ILE A 120 -14.49 -33.63 -12.17
N VAL A 121 -13.15 -33.49 -12.11
CA VAL A 121 -12.22 -34.23 -12.97
C VAL A 121 -12.19 -35.73 -12.62
N GLY A 122 -12.30 -36.08 -11.34
CA GLY A 122 -12.42 -37.47 -10.88
C GLY A 122 -13.72 -38.13 -11.34
N SER A 123 -14.83 -37.38 -11.35
CA SER A 123 -16.12 -37.84 -11.86
C SER A 123 -16.11 -38.03 -13.38
N LEU A 124 -15.35 -37.21 -14.11
CA LEU A 124 -15.10 -37.38 -15.55
C LEU A 124 -14.21 -38.60 -15.83
N LYS A 125 -13.22 -38.88 -14.97
CA LYS A 125 -12.28 -40.01 -15.13
C LYS A 125 -12.93 -41.37 -14.86
N ASN A 126 -14.02 -41.41 -14.10
CA ASN A 126 -14.81 -42.62 -13.83
C ASN A 126 -15.95 -42.85 -14.83
N ILE A 127 -16.07 -42.03 -15.89
CA ILE A 127 -16.95 -42.35 -17.03
C ILE A 127 -16.31 -43.54 -17.75
N PRO A 128 -16.95 -44.72 -17.77
CA PRO A 128 -16.45 -45.86 -18.53
C PRO A 128 -16.32 -45.43 -19.99
N THR A 129 -15.15 -45.70 -20.57
CA THR A 129 -14.87 -45.58 -22.00
C THR A 129 -15.84 -46.45 -22.80
N ASP A 130 -17.05 -45.94 -23.04
CA ASP A 130 -17.93 -46.39 -24.11
C ASP A 130 -18.13 -45.21 -25.07
N PRO A 131 -17.18 -44.99 -25.99
CA PRO A 131 -16.93 -43.69 -26.63
C PRO A 131 -17.95 -43.29 -27.71
N LEU A 132 -19.02 -44.06 -27.92
CA LEU A 132 -19.99 -43.83 -29.01
C LEU A 132 -21.45 -43.67 -28.57
N GLY A 133 -21.80 -44.00 -27.31
CA GLY A 133 -23.17 -43.90 -26.81
C GLY A 133 -23.47 -42.73 -25.85
N SER A 134 -22.44 -42.17 -25.20
CA SER A 134 -22.59 -41.13 -24.15
C SER A 134 -22.43 -39.69 -24.65
N LEU A 135 -21.74 -39.50 -25.78
CA LEU A 135 -21.53 -38.16 -26.37
C LEU A 135 -22.85 -37.53 -26.85
N THR A 136 -23.84 -38.34 -27.22
CA THR A 136 -25.18 -37.89 -27.59
C THR A 136 -25.99 -37.38 -26.40
N THR A 137 -25.74 -37.84 -25.18
CA THR A 137 -26.50 -37.41 -23.98
C THR A 137 -25.91 -36.16 -23.32
N LEU A 138 -24.59 -35.97 -23.40
CA LEU A 138 -23.89 -34.81 -22.82
C LEU A 138 -23.88 -33.57 -23.73
N LEU A 139 -23.97 -33.75 -25.05
CA LEU A 139 -23.96 -32.63 -26.00
C LEU A 139 -25.34 -32.01 -26.23
N VAL A 140 -26.43 -32.74 -26.00
CA VAL A 140 -27.81 -32.24 -26.19
C VAL A 140 -28.14 -31.03 -25.30
N PRO A 141 -27.79 -30.97 -24.00
CA PRO A 141 -28.10 -29.81 -23.15
C PRO A 141 -27.28 -28.56 -23.49
N ILE A 142 -26.11 -28.72 -24.10
CA ILE A 142 -25.19 -27.61 -24.43
C ILE A 142 -25.50 -27.02 -25.82
N ILE A 143 -25.88 -27.86 -26.78
CA ILE A 143 -26.13 -27.42 -28.17
C ILE A 143 -27.56 -26.88 -28.33
N THR A 144 -28.54 -27.39 -27.58
CA THR A 144 -29.93 -26.93 -27.64
C THR A 144 -30.13 -25.42 -27.36
N PRO A 145 -29.48 -24.81 -26.35
CA PRO A 145 -29.57 -23.36 -26.14
C PRO A 145 -28.83 -22.54 -27.22
N LEU A 146 -27.83 -23.12 -27.89
CA LEU A 146 -27.11 -22.48 -29.00
C LEU A 146 -27.87 -22.55 -30.34
N LEU A 147 -28.68 -23.59 -30.57
CA LEU A 147 -29.52 -23.72 -31.77
C LEU A 147 -30.88 -23.02 -31.67
N LYS A 148 -31.39 -22.74 -30.46
CA LYS A 148 -32.69 -22.07 -30.26
C LYS A 148 -32.65 -20.53 -30.42
N LYS A 149 -31.50 -19.95 -30.81
CA LYS A 149 -31.37 -18.50 -31.05
C LYS A 149 -31.24 -18.17 -32.54
N LYS A 150 -32.18 -18.67 -33.35
CA LYS A 150 -32.42 -18.15 -34.71
C LYS A 150 -33.86 -18.41 -35.18
N LYS A 151 -34.80 -17.67 -34.61
CA LYS A 151 -35.96 -17.11 -35.31
C LYS A 151 -36.49 -15.93 -34.50
#